data_AF-A0AAF0D2W5-F1
#
_entry.id   AF-A0AAF0D2W5-F1
#
_cell.length_a   1.000
_cell.length_b   1.000
_cell.length_c   1.000
_cell.angle_alpha   90.00
_cell.angle_beta   90.00
_cell.angle_gamma   90.00
#
_symmetry.space_group_name_H-M   'P 1'
#
loop_
_entity.id
_entity.type
_entity.pdbx_description
1 polymer ?
#
loop_
_entity_poly.entity_id
_entity_poly.type
_entity_poly.pdbx_seq_one_letter_code
_entity_poly.pdbx_strand_id
1 'polypeptide(L)'
;MLCEICGKNAPKTFYVELDGAVLSVCEECSKYGNIVEENALREVKPKRKIEVTKSEVKVKSDEVVEKVLDLKPDYYKIIKTEREKRKLTQEELAKLLNEKPSVISKIETGRFEPEENLIRKLEKFFNVRLVEVTELPASKPVFKSGELTLGEVVNLKKKKS
;
A
#
# COMPACT_ATOMS: atom_id res chain seq x y z
N MET A 1 10.48 -8.66 32.00
CA MET A 1 9.19 -8.10 31.51
C MET A 1 8.20 -9.24 31.38
N LEU A 2 6.91 -8.97 31.60
CA LEU A 2 5.84 -9.98 31.56
C LEU A 2 5.45 -10.27 30.11
N CYS A 3 5.30 -11.55 29.76
CA CYS A 3 4.77 -11.96 28.46
C CYS A 3 3.23 -11.92 28.46
N GLU A 4 2.64 -11.21 27.51
CA GLU A 4 1.17 -11.04 27.43
C GLU A 4 0.44 -12.28 26.87
N ILE A 5 1.16 -13.23 26.27
CA ILE A 5 0.58 -14.49 25.78
C ILE A 5 0.60 -15.58 26.85
N CYS A 6 1.75 -15.81 27.48
CA CYS A 6 1.93 -16.94 28.40
C CYS A 6 2.05 -16.56 29.87
N GLY A 7 2.03 -15.25 30.20
CA GLY A 7 2.10 -14.75 31.58
C GLY A 7 3.44 -14.99 32.28
N LYS A 8 4.46 -15.50 31.59
CA LYS A 8 5.79 -15.73 32.18
C LYS A 8 6.61 -14.45 32.19
N ASN A 9 7.43 -14.27 33.22
CA ASN A 9 8.47 -13.24 33.22
C ASN A 9 9.65 -13.69 32.36
N ALA A 10 9.97 -12.89 31.34
CA ALA A 10 11.11 -13.10 30.47
C ALA A 10 12.17 -11.99 30.65
N PRO A 11 13.47 -12.31 30.51
CA PRO A 11 14.54 -11.32 30.56
C PRO A 11 14.49 -10.36 29.36
N LYS A 12 14.01 -10.86 28.20
CA LYS A 12 13.81 -10.10 26.97
C LYS A 12 12.41 -10.35 26.43
N THR A 13 11.74 -9.29 26.00
CA THR A 13 10.46 -9.37 25.30
C THR A 13 10.59 -8.73 23.92
N PHE A 14 9.72 -9.18 23.01
CA PHE A 14 9.61 -8.74 21.63
C PHE A 14 8.20 -8.20 21.43
N TYR A 15 8.08 -7.15 20.62
CA TYR A 15 6.78 -6.67 20.20
C TYR A 15 6.33 -7.48 18.99
N VAL A 16 5.16 -8.12 19.10
CA VAL A 16 4.55 -8.87 18.00
C VAL A 16 3.15 -8.40 17.72
N GLU A 17 2.79 -8.35 16.45
CA GLU A 17 1.42 -8.12 16.02
C GLU A 17 0.67 -9.46 15.93
N LEU A 18 -0.44 -9.55 16.68
CA LEU A 18 -1.37 -10.67 16.73
C LEU A 18 -2.79 -10.12 16.68
N ASP A 19 -3.57 -10.54 15.68
CA ASP A 19 -4.96 -10.13 15.48
C ASP A 19 -5.18 -8.58 15.50
N GLY A 20 -4.20 -7.82 14.98
CA GLY A 20 -4.22 -6.36 14.91
C GLY A 20 -3.86 -5.65 16.22
N ALA A 21 -3.43 -6.39 17.25
CA ALA A 21 -2.91 -5.84 18.48
C ALA A 21 -1.40 -6.08 18.59
N VAL A 22 -0.65 -5.07 19.04
CA VAL A 22 0.79 -5.18 19.32
C VAL A 22 0.98 -5.60 20.76
N LEU A 23 1.51 -6.80 20.97
CA LEU A 23 1.73 -7.41 22.27
C LEU A 23 3.22 -7.53 22.60
N SER A 24 3.58 -7.42 23.88
CA SER A 24 4.94 -7.70 24.36
C SER A 24 5.05 -9.14 24.85
N VAL A 25 5.89 -9.93 24.19
CA VAL A 25 5.93 -11.39 24.38
C VAL A 25 7.34 -11.93 24.52
N CYS A 26 7.51 -13.08 25.15
CA CYS A 26 8.82 -13.75 25.25
C CYS A 26 9.25 -14.36 23.90
N GLU A 27 10.52 -14.75 23.79
CA GLU A 27 11.10 -15.37 22.57
C GLU A 27 10.34 -16.62 22.08
N GLU A 28 9.78 -17.42 22.99
CA GLU A 28 8.98 -18.59 22.62
C GLU A 28 7.66 -18.17 21.99
N CYS A 29 7.06 -17.11 22.51
CA CYS A 29 5.75 -16.61 22.11
C CYS A 29 5.81 -15.67 20.91
N SER A 30 6.98 -15.12 20.58
CA SER A 30 7.15 -14.26 19.41
C SER A 30 6.93 -14.99 18.09
N LYS A 31 6.90 -16.33 18.11
CA LYS A 31 6.59 -17.17 16.93
C LYS A 31 5.12 -17.14 16.54
N TYR A 32 4.23 -16.72 17.44
CA TYR A 32 2.80 -16.69 17.17
C TYR A 32 2.38 -15.45 16.39
N GLY A 33 3.15 -14.36 16.43
CA GLY A 33 2.86 -13.10 15.75
C GLY A 33 3.98 -12.63 14.83
N ASN A 34 3.73 -11.54 14.11
CA ASN A 34 4.74 -10.89 13.28
C ASN A 34 5.57 -9.93 14.15
N ILE A 35 6.90 -10.05 14.12
CA ILE A 35 7.78 -9.19 14.92
C ILE A 35 7.76 -7.77 14.35
N VAL A 36 7.43 -6.80 15.20
CA VAL A 36 7.43 -5.36 14.86
C VAL A 36 8.74 -4.75 15.36
N GLU A 37 9.53 -4.16 14.46
CA GLU A 37 10.81 -3.52 14.82
C GLU A 37 10.61 -2.24 15.64
N GLU A 38 11.47 -2.04 16.65
CA GLU A 38 11.38 -1.01 17.70
C GLU A 38 11.40 0.44 17.16
N ASN A 39 11.82 0.65 15.91
CA ASN A 39 11.78 1.95 15.24
C ASN A 39 10.36 2.44 14.92
N ALA A 40 9.37 1.54 14.85
CA ALA A 40 7.96 1.91 14.64
C ALA A 40 7.26 2.39 15.94
N LEU A 41 7.89 2.23 17.11
CA LEU A 41 7.30 2.56 18.41
C LEU A 41 7.71 3.96 18.93
N ARG A 42 8.53 4.71 18.19
CA ARG A 42 9.09 6.00 18.64
C ARG A 42 8.36 7.26 18.18
N GLU A 43 7.25 7.17 17.45
CA GLU A 43 6.55 8.36 16.95
C GLU A 43 5.21 8.64 17.63
N VAL A 44 5.19 8.69 18.96
CA VAL A 44 4.15 9.45 19.66
C VAL A 44 4.74 10.21 20.85
N LYS A 45 5.40 11.34 20.59
CA LYS A 45 5.53 12.42 21.59
C LYS A 45 5.28 13.81 20.99
N PRO A 46 4.58 14.68 21.73
CA PRO A 46 3.98 15.91 21.23
C PRO A 46 5.02 17.00 20.98
N LYS A 47 4.74 17.81 19.94
CA LYS A 47 5.46 19.01 19.50
C LYS A 47 6.00 19.85 20.67
N ARG A 48 7.33 19.95 20.79
CA ARG A 48 7.98 21.06 21.51
C ARG A 48 9.15 21.62 20.70
N LYS A 49 8.90 22.84 20.23
CA LYS A 49 9.78 23.94 19.80
C LYS A 49 11.27 23.61 19.62
N ILE A 50 11.71 23.66 18.37
CA ILE A 50 13.08 24.08 18.02
C ILE A 50 12.96 25.28 17.09
N GLU A 51 13.83 26.23 17.36
CA GLU A 51 13.79 27.62 16.96
C GLU A 51 14.06 27.83 15.46
N VAL A 52 13.50 28.94 15.01
CA VAL A 52 13.53 29.46 13.64
C VAL A 52 14.97 29.79 13.24
N THR A 53 15.53 29.05 12.28
CA THR A 53 16.51 29.63 11.36
C THR A 53 15.88 29.71 9.99
N LYS A 54 15.49 30.94 9.62
CA LYS A 54 15.07 31.32 8.27
C LYS A 54 16.21 31.01 7.31
N SER A 55 16.02 29.98 6.50
CA SER A 55 16.72 29.86 5.23
C SER A 55 15.69 29.42 4.21
N GLU A 56 15.23 30.42 3.45
CA GLU A 56 14.37 30.26 2.29
C GLU A 56 15.08 29.36 1.28
N VAL A 57 14.68 28.09 1.21
CA VAL A 57 15.03 27.23 0.08
C VAL A 57 13.72 26.79 -0.54
N LYS A 58 13.49 27.33 -1.75
CA LYS A 58 12.37 27.05 -2.63
C LYS A 58 12.52 25.63 -3.18
N VAL A 59 12.22 24.62 -2.36
CA VAL A 59 12.17 23.22 -2.80
C VAL A 59 10.77 22.97 -3.32
N LYS A 60 10.68 22.65 -4.62
CA LYS A 60 9.45 22.15 -5.24
C LYS A 60 8.91 21.05 -4.33
N SER A 61 7.64 21.13 -3.97
CA SER A 61 6.93 20.03 -3.34
C SER A 61 6.93 18.88 -4.34
N ASP A 62 7.96 18.05 -4.31
CA ASP A 62 7.82 16.67 -4.72
C ASP A 62 6.87 16.07 -3.68
N GLU A 63 5.59 16.17 -4.00
CA GLU A 63 4.53 15.43 -3.34
C GLU A 63 5.00 13.98 -3.32
N VAL A 64 5.38 13.49 -2.14
CA VAL A 64 5.53 12.06 -1.90
C VAL A 64 4.11 11.53 -1.98
N VAL A 65 3.64 11.31 -3.21
CA VAL A 65 2.49 10.47 -3.47
C VAL A 65 2.96 9.10 -3.01
N GLU A 66 2.56 8.68 -1.82
CA GLU A 66 2.58 7.27 -1.44
C GLU A 66 1.82 6.54 -2.54
N LYS A 67 2.57 6.01 -3.51
CA LYS A 67 2.01 5.13 -4.53
C LYS A 67 1.63 3.87 -3.79
N VAL A 68 0.39 3.83 -3.32
CA VAL A 68 -0.25 2.59 -2.92
C VAL A 68 -0.34 1.77 -4.20
N LEU A 69 0.59 0.83 -4.36
CA LEU A 69 0.62 -0.08 -5.49
C LEU A 69 -0.45 -1.13 -5.24
N ASP A 70 -1.67 -0.88 -5.71
CA ASP A 70 -2.77 -1.83 -5.61
C ASP A 70 -2.54 -2.98 -6.60
N LEU A 71 -2.22 -4.16 -6.05
CA LEU A 71 -2.12 -5.39 -6.84
C LEU A 71 -3.51 -5.75 -7.39
N LYS A 72 -3.63 -5.95 -8.70
CA LYS A 72 -4.93 -6.29 -9.30
C LYS A 72 -5.47 -7.59 -8.72
N PRO A 73 -6.75 -7.69 -8.34
CA PRO A 73 -7.31 -8.91 -7.76
C PRO A 73 -7.15 -10.14 -8.68
N ASP A 74 -7.11 -9.97 -10.00
CA ASP A 74 -6.96 -11.05 -10.98
C ASP A 74 -5.49 -11.37 -11.37
N TYR A 75 -4.48 -10.90 -10.62
CA TYR A 75 -3.06 -11.12 -10.94
C TYR A 75 -2.72 -12.61 -11.19
N TYR A 76 -3.30 -13.51 -10.42
CA TYR A 76 -3.05 -14.95 -10.48
C TYR A 76 -3.49 -15.56 -11.83
N LYS A 77 -4.61 -15.10 -12.40
CA LYS A 77 -5.08 -15.54 -13.72
C LYS A 77 -4.16 -15.03 -14.82
N ILE A 78 -3.75 -13.76 -14.73
CA ILE A 78 -2.85 -13.14 -15.71
C ILE A 78 -1.54 -13.93 -15.78
N ILE A 79 -0.91 -14.18 -14.62
CA ILE A 79 0.35 -14.93 -14.55
C ILE A 79 0.19 -16.35 -15.13
N LYS A 80 -0.89 -17.05 -14.77
CA LYS A 80 -1.16 -18.40 -15.29
C LYS A 80 -1.32 -18.40 -16.81
N THR A 81 -2.13 -17.50 -17.35
CA THR A 81 -2.37 -17.43 -18.80
C THR A 81 -1.10 -17.06 -19.56
N GLU A 82 -0.29 -16.13 -19.06
CA GLU A 82 0.97 -15.75 -19.69
C GLU A 82 2.01 -16.88 -19.63
N ARG A 83 2.06 -17.63 -18.52
CA ARG A 83 2.91 -18.82 -18.41
C ARG A 83 2.52 -19.87 -19.46
N GLU A 84 1.22 -20.14 -19.61
CA GLU A 84 0.69 -21.11 -20.57
C GLU A 84 0.93 -20.68 -22.02
N LYS A 85 0.75 -19.40 -22.34
CA LYS A 85 1.07 -18.84 -23.67
C LYS A 85 2.53 -19.08 -24.06
N ARG A 86 3.43 -18.98 -23.10
CA ARG A 86 4.88 -19.20 -23.29
C ARG A 86 5.29 -20.67 -23.12
N LYS A 87 4.35 -21.58 -22.85
CA LYS A 87 4.56 -23.02 -22.63
C LYS A 87 5.61 -23.34 -21.56
N LEU A 88 5.71 -22.49 -20.54
CA LEU A 88 6.66 -22.67 -19.46
C LEU A 88 6.03 -23.53 -18.36
N THR A 89 6.82 -24.41 -17.76
CA THR A 89 6.45 -25.08 -16.51
C THR A 89 6.59 -24.13 -15.33
N GLN A 90 5.91 -24.43 -14.21
CA GLN A 90 6.03 -23.63 -12.98
C GLN A 90 7.48 -23.62 -12.46
N GLU A 91 8.21 -24.72 -12.63
CA GLU A 91 9.61 -24.84 -12.24
C GLU A 91 10.54 -23.97 -13.10
N GLU A 92 10.32 -23.94 -14.41
CA GLU A 92 11.11 -23.10 -15.32
C GLU A 92 10.85 -21.61 -15.05
N LEU A 93 9.59 -21.22 -14.85
CA LEU A 93 9.25 -19.85 -14.47
C LEU A 93 9.91 -19.46 -13.15
N ALA A 94 9.91 -20.36 -12.17
CA ALA A 94 10.56 -20.14 -10.88
C ALA A 94 12.08 -19.94 -11.04
N LYS A 95 12.74 -20.78 -11.85
CA LYS A 95 14.17 -20.64 -12.16
C LYS A 95 14.48 -19.31 -12.84
N LEU A 96 13.65 -18.88 -13.79
CA LEU A 96 13.84 -17.61 -14.51
C LEU A 96 13.68 -16.38 -13.60
N LEU A 97 12.82 -16.47 -12.58
CA LEU A 97 12.58 -15.40 -11.62
C LEU A 97 13.49 -15.46 -10.38
N ASN A 98 14.34 -16.49 -10.30
CA ASN A 98 15.15 -16.83 -9.12
C ASN A 98 14.30 -17.03 -7.85
N GLU A 99 13.15 -17.69 -8.00
CA GLU A 99 12.23 -18.01 -6.90
C GLU A 99 12.03 -19.52 -6.75
N LYS A 100 11.41 -19.93 -5.64
CA LYS A 100 11.04 -21.34 -5.43
C LYS A 100 9.78 -21.70 -6.22
N PRO A 101 9.67 -22.92 -6.78
CA PRO A 101 8.48 -23.36 -7.51
C PRO A 101 7.21 -23.32 -6.65
N SER A 102 7.34 -23.58 -5.35
CA SER A 102 6.25 -23.49 -4.40
C SER A 102 5.67 -22.08 -4.29
N VAL A 103 6.48 -21.03 -4.49
CA VAL A 103 6.01 -19.64 -4.45
C VAL A 103 5.16 -19.35 -5.69
N ILE A 104 5.64 -19.72 -6.87
CA ILE A 104 4.89 -19.58 -8.13
C ILE A 104 3.55 -20.33 -8.08
N SER A 105 3.53 -21.55 -7.54
CA SER A 105 2.29 -22.31 -7.36
C SER A 105 1.27 -21.59 -6.45
N LYS A 106 1.73 -20.98 -5.35
CA LYS A 106 0.87 -20.20 -4.44
C LYS A 106 0.37 -18.91 -5.10
N ILE A 107 1.18 -18.28 -5.94
CA ILE A 107 0.80 -17.08 -6.71
C ILE A 107 -0.27 -17.44 -7.75
N GLU A 108 -0.10 -18.52 -8.52
CA GLU A 108 -1.09 -18.94 -9.52
C GLU A 108 -2.43 -19.39 -8.91
N THR A 109 -2.43 -19.78 -7.63
CA THR A 109 -3.65 -20.11 -6.87
C THR A 109 -4.28 -18.91 -6.16
N GLY A 110 -3.64 -17.72 -6.20
CA GLY A 110 -4.12 -16.50 -5.56
C GLY A 110 -4.08 -16.52 -4.04
N ARG A 111 -3.38 -17.49 -3.43
CA ARG A 111 -3.26 -17.64 -1.96
C ARG A 111 -2.04 -16.92 -1.38
N PHE A 112 -1.24 -16.27 -2.24
CA PHE A 112 -0.02 -15.61 -1.84
C PHE A 112 0.18 -14.34 -2.64
N GLU A 113 0.24 -13.22 -1.94
CA GLU A 113 0.59 -11.94 -2.52
C GLU A 113 2.12 -11.83 -2.65
N PRO A 114 2.64 -11.68 -3.88
CA PRO A 114 4.06 -11.52 -4.11
C PRO A 114 4.56 -10.17 -3.60
N GLU A 115 5.81 -10.14 -3.11
CA GLU A 115 6.49 -8.89 -2.78
C GLU A 115 6.67 -8.00 -4.02
N GLU A 116 6.82 -6.70 -3.81
CA GLU A 116 6.99 -5.71 -4.88
C GLU A 116 8.13 -6.06 -5.86
N ASN A 117 9.22 -6.62 -5.33
CA ASN A 117 10.35 -7.09 -6.14
C ASN A 117 9.94 -8.18 -7.13
N LEU A 118 9.14 -9.14 -6.68
CA LEU A 118 8.67 -10.24 -7.51
C LEU A 118 7.63 -9.77 -8.52
N ILE A 119 6.73 -8.86 -8.12
CA ILE A 119 5.79 -8.21 -9.03
C ILE A 119 6.55 -7.52 -10.18
N ARG A 120 7.54 -6.68 -9.86
CA ARG A 120 8.35 -5.98 -10.87
C ARG A 120 9.09 -6.95 -11.80
N LYS A 121 9.60 -8.08 -11.28
CA LYS A 121 10.21 -9.13 -12.12
C LYS A 121 9.20 -9.77 -13.05
N LEU A 122 8.00 -10.10 -12.56
CA LEU A 122 6.92 -10.69 -13.35
C LEU A 122 6.43 -9.74 -14.45
N GLU A 123 6.25 -8.46 -14.12
CA GLU A 123 5.87 -7.43 -15.09
C GLU A 123 6.91 -7.31 -16.21
N LYS A 124 8.21 -7.27 -15.87
CA LYS A 124 9.29 -7.23 -16.87
C LYS A 124 9.35 -8.50 -17.71
N PHE A 125 9.17 -9.65 -17.08
CA PHE A 125 9.28 -10.94 -17.76
C PHE A 125 8.13 -11.15 -18.76
N PHE A 126 6.90 -10.92 -18.30
CA PHE A 126 5.69 -11.12 -19.10
C PHE A 126 5.33 -9.90 -19.95
N ASN A 127 5.93 -8.74 -19.69
CA ASN A 127 5.63 -7.45 -20.32
C ASN A 127 4.14 -7.06 -20.15
N VAL A 128 3.58 -7.39 -18.99
CA VAL A 128 2.19 -7.11 -18.59
C VAL A 128 2.18 -6.19 -17.37
N ARG A 129 1.06 -5.47 -17.16
CA ARG A 129 0.85 -4.64 -15.97
C ARG A 129 0.03 -5.43 -14.95
N LEU A 130 0.67 -5.81 -13.85
CA LEU A 130 0.06 -6.57 -12.74
C LEU A 130 -0.44 -5.63 -11.64
N VAL A 131 0.14 -4.42 -11.54
CA VAL A 131 -0.31 -3.36 -10.64
C VAL A 131 -1.24 -2.41 -11.39
N GLU A 132 -2.31 -1.97 -10.72
CA GLU A 132 -3.16 -0.88 -11.16
C GLU A 132 -2.69 0.39 -10.45
N VAL A 133 -2.32 1.42 -11.22
CA VAL A 133 -2.12 2.76 -10.65
C VAL A 133 -3.50 3.37 -10.52
N THR A 134 -4.10 3.28 -9.35
CA THR A 134 -5.27 4.07 -8.97
C THR A 134 -4.81 5.51 -8.81
N GLU A 135 -4.81 6.26 -9.92
CA GLU A 135 -4.95 7.71 -9.82
C GLU A 135 -6.32 7.96 -9.19
N LEU A 136 -6.37 8.25 -7.89
CA LEU A 136 -7.52 8.93 -7.31
C LEU A 136 -7.84 10.09 -8.27
N PRO A 137 -9.06 10.18 -8.83
CA PRO A 137 -9.35 11.25 -9.76
C PRO A 137 -9.15 12.54 -9.00
N ALA A 138 -8.08 13.26 -9.32
CA ALA A 138 -7.96 14.66 -8.99
C ALA A 138 -9.26 15.28 -9.47
N SER A 139 -10.09 15.71 -8.52
CA SER A 139 -11.36 16.35 -8.80
C SER A 139 -11.05 17.59 -9.62
N LYS A 140 -11.09 17.47 -10.94
CA LYS A 140 -11.07 18.64 -11.81
C LYS A 140 -12.32 19.42 -11.44
N PRO A 141 -12.25 20.70 -11.05
CA PRO A 141 -13.44 21.50 -10.93
C PRO A 141 -14.07 21.54 -12.32
N VAL A 142 -15.18 20.82 -12.50
CA VAL A 142 -15.99 20.92 -13.71
C VAL A 142 -16.62 22.31 -13.64
N PHE A 143 -15.94 23.30 -14.22
CA PHE A 143 -16.56 24.57 -14.54
C PHE A 143 -17.59 24.26 -15.64
N LYS A 144 -18.84 24.00 -15.25
CA LYS A 144 -19.95 23.93 -16.19
C LYS A 144 -20.14 25.34 -16.76
N SER A 145 -19.55 25.58 -17.91
CA SER A 145 -19.91 26.72 -18.75
C SER A 145 -21.32 26.47 -19.31
N GLY A 146 -22.29 27.16 -18.72
CA GLY A 146 -23.52 27.58 -19.40
C GLY A 146 -24.61 26.54 -19.58
N GLU A 147 -25.55 26.50 -18.64
CA GLU A 147 -26.94 26.20 -18.96
C GLU A 147 -27.83 27.16 -18.17
N LEU A 148 -28.06 28.35 -18.74
CA LEU A 148 -29.10 29.26 -18.28
C LEU A 148 -30.44 28.60 -18.62
N THR A 149 -31.04 27.97 -17.61
CA THR A 149 -32.40 27.45 -17.75
C THR A 149 -33.39 28.62 -17.68
N LEU A 150 -34.50 28.48 -18.40
CA LEU A 150 -35.59 29.46 -18.53
C LEU A 150 -36.27 29.86 -17.20
N GLY A 151 -35.82 29.33 -16.05
CA GLY A 151 -36.42 29.49 -14.73
C GLY A 151 -35.97 30.73 -13.94
N GLU A 152 -34.91 31.43 -14.35
CA GLU A 152 -34.44 32.64 -13.66
C GLU A 152 -34.71 33.91 -14.47
N VAL A 153 -35.96 34.10 -14.87
CA VAL A 153 -36.47 35.38 -15.38
C VAL A 153 -37.69 35.81 -14.58
N VAL A 154 -37.59 35.86 -13.25
CA VAL A 154 -38.53 36.62 -12.42
C VAL A 154 -37.80 37.23 -11.22
N ASN A 155 -37.16 38.38 -11.42
CA ASN A 155 -37.50 39.49 -10.55
C ASN A 155 -37.44 40.80 -11.31
N LEU A 156 -38.65 41.27 -11.60
CA LEU A 156 -38.95 42.55 -12.17
C LEU A 156 -38.29 43.70 -11.39
N LYS A 157 -37.80 44.66 -12.15
CA LYS A 157 -37.78 46.08 -11.78
C LYS A 157 -38.98 46.44 -10.89
N LYS A 158 -38.72 46.94 -9.68
CA LYS A 158 -39.40 48.14 -9.15
C LYS A 158 -38.32 49.01 -8.51
N LYS A 159 -37.84 50.02 -9.23
CA LYS A 159 -38.34 51.41 -9.27
C LYS A 159 -38.03 52.15 -7.96
N LYS A 160 -37.31 53.27 -8.14
CA LYS A 160 -37.03 54.35 -7.19
C LYS A 160 -38.15 54.59 -6.17
N SER A 161 -37.75 54.82 -4.93
CA SER A 161 -38.08 56.04 -4.18
C SER A 161 -36.84 56.42 -3.39
#